data_AF-A0A9X2FT17-F1
#
_entry.id   AF-A0A9X2FT17-F1
#
_cell.length_a   1.000
_cell.length_b   1.000
_cell.length_c   1.000
_cell.angle_alpha   90.00
_cell.angle_beta   90.00
_cell.angle_gamma   90.00
#
_symmetry.space_group_name_H-M   'P 1'
#
loop_
_entity.id
_entity.type
_entity.pdbx_description
1 polymer ?
#
loop_
_entity_poly.entity_id
_entity_poly.type
_entity_poly.pdbx_seq_one_letter_code
_entity_poly.pdbx_strand_id
1 'polypeptide(L)'
;MALSTQQQILLEQQVTNQSKSVGVAYLLLIFLGGLGAHRFYLGRTASGVAMLLLFILGWLTAIFIVGYLLLIAVGIWWLVDLFLIPGMVARDSASLRSRLSTAMLPEANA
;
A
#
# COMPACT_ATOMS: atom_id res chain seq x y z
N MET A 1 9.73 4.37 -31.09
CA MET A 1 9.73 5.84 -30.97
C MET A 1 9.50 6.18 -29.50
N ALA A 2 10.30 7.08 -28.92
CA ALA A 2 10.17 7.49 -27.52
C ALA A 2 9.09 8.60 -27.40
N LEU A 3 8.37 8.63 -26.28
CA LEU A 3 7.38 9.66 -25.97
C LEU A 3 7.99 11.07 -26.12
N SER A 4 7.25 12.02 -26.69
CA SER A 4 7.68 13.40 -26.80
C SER A 4 7.84 14.03 -25.40
N THR A 5 8.69 15.05 -25.26
CA THR A 5 8.98 15.68 -23.97
C THR A 5 7.72 16.19 -23.25
N GLN A 6 6.74 16.71 -24.02
CA GLN A 6 5.45 17.12 -23.46
C GLN A 6 4.66 15.94 -22.89
N GLN A 7 4.62 14.81 -23.60
CA GLN A 7 3.95 13.60 -23.12
C GLN A 7 4.62 13.05 -21.86
N GLN A 8 5.96 13.11 -21.76
CA GLN A 8 6.68 12.68 -20.56
C GLN A 8 6.32 13.54 -19.33
N ILE A 9 6.24 14.86 -19.51
CA ILE A 9 5.84 15.79 -18.43
C ILE A 9 4.40 15.51 -17.97
N LEU A 10 3.47 15.35 -18.92
CA LEU A 10 2.07 15.03 -18.60
C LEU A 10 1.93 13.67 -17.90
N LEU A 11 2.72 12.67 -18.32
CA LEU A 11 2.73 11.35 -17.72
C LEU A 11 3.26 11.38 -16.29
N GLU A 12 4.35 12.10 -16.01
CA GLU A 12 4.86 12.24 -14.63
C GLU A 12 3.89 13.02 -13.74
N GLN A 13 3.19 14.03 -14.27
CA GLN A 13 2.11 14.71 -13.55
C GLN A 13 0.97 13.75 -13.20
N GLN A 14 0.52 12.92 -14.14
CA GLN A 14 -0.53 11.94 -13.89
C GLN A 14 -0.09 10.86 -12.90
N VAL A 15 1.13 10.34 -13.00
CA VAL A 15 1.68 9.38 -12.04
C VAL A 15 1.75 10.00 -10.65
N THR A 16 2.21 11.24 -10.52
CA THR A 16 2.28 11.94 -9.23
C THR A 16 0.90 12.14 -8.61
N ASN A 17 -0.08 12.56 -9.42
CA ASN A 17 -1.45 12.82 -8.95
C ASN A 17 -2.18 11.52 -8.55
N GLN A 18 -1.97 10.42 -9.28
CA GLN A 18 -2.60 9.13 -9.00
C GLN A 18 -1.81 8.23 -8.04
N SER A 19 -0.59 8.59 -7.66
CA SER A 19 0.20 7.82 -6.70
C SER A 19 -0.39 7.93 -5.30
N LYS A 20 -0.43 6.79 -4.60
CA LYS A 20 -0.88 6.73 -3.20
C LYS A 20 0.12 7.46 -2.31
N SER A 21 -0.36 8.17 -1.29
CA SER A 21 0.50 8.97 -0.42
C SER A 21 1.16 8.09 0.66
N VAL A 22 2.50 8.11 0.69
CA VAL A 22 3.30 7.46 1.74
C VAL A 22 2.94 8.02 3.11
N GLY A 23 2.76 9.34 3.23
CA GLY A 23 2.41 9.99 4.48
C GLY A 23 1.06 9.53 5.02
N VAL A 24 0.06 9.37 4.15
CA VAL A 24 -1.26 8.84 4.55
C VAL A 24 -1.14 7.38 5.00
N ALA A 25 -0.33 6.56 4.31
CA ALA A 25 -0.09 5.18 4.73
C ALA A 25 0.55 5.09 6.12
N TYR A 26 1.52 5.96 6.45
CA TYR A 26 2.09 6.03 7.81
C TYR A 26 1.11 6.57 8.85
N LEU A 27 0.28 7.54 8.50
CA LEU A 27 -0.77 8.03 9.39
C LEU A 27 -1.75 6.90 9.74
N LEU A 28 -2.20 6.14 8.75
CA LEU A 28 -3.04 4.96 8.96
C LEU A 28 -2.34 3.87 9.76
N LEU A 29 -1.03 3.67 9.56
CA LEU A 29 -0.23 2.73 10.35
C LEU A 29 -0.21 3.12 11.84
N ILE A 30 -0.03 4.39 12.17
CA ILE A 30 0.07 4.86 13.56
C ILE A 30 -1.28 4.81 14.27
N PHE A 31 -2.34 5.34 13.66
CA PHE A 31 -3.66 5.42 14.29
C PHE A 31 -4.44 4.11 14.24
N LEU A 32 -4.26 3.33 13.17
CA LEU A 32 -5.17 2.24 12.81
C LEU A 32 -4.41 0.99 12.30
N GLY A 33 -3.10 0.91 12.59
CA GLY A 33 -2.24 -0.15 12.08
C GLY A 33 -2.49 -1.53 12.70
N GLY A 34 -2.95 -1.59 13.95
CA GLY A 34 -3.40 -2.87 14.55
C GLY A 34 -4.59 -3.49 13.81
N LEU A 35 -5.43 -2.66 13.18
CA LEU A 35 -6.56 -3.08 12.36
C LEU A 35 -6.17 -3.35 10.89
N GLY A 36 -4.92 -3.07 10.49
CA GLY A 36 -4.46 -3.25 9.12
C GLY A 36 -4.91 -2.19 8.12
N ALA A 37 -5.37 -1.02 8.57
CA ALA A 37 -5.92 0.06 7.72
C ALA A 37 -4.96 0.53 6.62
N HIS A 38 -3.66 0.64 6.92
CA HIS A 38 -2.62 1.01 5.96
C HIS A 38 -2.54 0.02 4.79
N ARG A 39 -2.77 -1.28 5.03
CA ARG A 39 -2.80 -2.30 3.97
C ARG A 39 -4.04 -2.18 3.09
N PHE A 40 -5.19 -1.83 3.67
CA PHE A 40 -6.40 -1.56 2.89
C PHE A 40 -6.23 -0.35 1.98
N TYR A 41 -5.65 0.75 2.49
CA TYR A 41 -5.35 1.94 1.68
C TYR A 41 -4.38 1.65 0.53
N LEU A 42 -3.38 0.81 0.77
CA LEU A 42 -2.45 0.37 -0.27
C LEU A 42 -3.06 -0.64 -1.26
N GLY A 43 -4.34 -1.00 -1.13
CA GLY A 43 -5.02 -1.95 -2.02
C GLY A 43 -4.67 -3.42 -1.77
N ARG A 44 -4.03 -3.72 -0.63
CA ARG A 44 -3.62 -5.08 -0.22
C ARG A 44 -4.66 -5.71 0.70
N THR A 45 -5.90 -5.75 0.23
CA THR A 45 -7.10 -6.13 1.01
C THR A 45 -6.97 -7.48 1.70
N ALA A 46 -6.55 -8.53 1.00
CA ALA A 46 -6.41 -9.88 1.57
C ALA A 46 -5.53 -9.90 2.84
N SER A 47 -4.39 -9.21 2.79
CA SER A 47 -3.49 -9.14 3.93
C SER A 47 -3.94 -8.17 5.02
N GLY A 48 -4.70 -7.12 4.67
CA GLY A 48 -5.37 -6.25 5.64
C GLY A 48 -6.45 -7.01 6.41
N VAL A 49 -7.25 -7.83 5.72
CA VAL A 49 -8.26 -8.71 6.35
C VAL A 49 -7.59 -9.73 7.27
N ALA A 50 -6.49 -10.36 6.84
CA ALA A 50 -5.74 -11.27 7.69
C ALA A 50 -5.26 -10.59 8.98
N MET A 51 -4.70 -9.37 8.89
CA MET A 51 -4.26 -8.61 10.05
C MET A 51 -5.43 -8.24 10.98
N LEU A 52 -6.55 -7.80 10.42
CA LEU A 52 -7.77 -7.49 11.17
C LEU A 52 -8.30 -8.73 11.92
N LEU A 53 -8.37 -9.88 11.25
CA LEU A 53 -8.82 -11.13 11.87
C LEU A 53 -7.87 -11.58 12.98
N LEU A 54 -6.55 -11.51 12.76
CA LEU A 54 -5.56 -11.84 13.80
C LEU A 54 -5.65 -10.90 14.99
N PHE A 55 -5.91 -9.61 14.76
CA PHE A 55 -6.10 -8.64 15.83
C PHE A 55 -7.37 -8.92 16.65
N ILE A 56 -8.50 -9.14 15.98
CA ILE A 56 -9.78 -9.49 16.64
C ILE A 56 -9.66 -10.82 17.39
N LEU A 57 -9.10 -11.85 16.76
CA LEU A 57 -8.95 -13.17 17.35
C LEU A 57 -7.91 -13.14 18.49
N GLY A 58 -6.87 -12.34 18.36
CA GLY A 58 -5.88 -12.10 19.41
C GLY A 58 -6.52 -11.46 20.65
N TRP A 59 -7.37 -10.45 20.48
CA TRP A 59 -8.13 -9.86 21.59
C TRP A 59 -9.16 -10.84 22.18
N LEU A 60 -9.90 -11.57 21.35
CA LEU A 60 -10.92 -12.53 21.80
C LEU A 60 -10.31 -13.69 22.61
N THR A 61 -9.13 -14.17 22.20
CA THR A 61 -8.42 -15.27 22.87
C THR A 61 -7.44 -14.79 23.94
N ALA A 62 -7.30 -13.47 24.17
CA ALA A 62 -6.42 -12.91 25.18
C ALA A 62 -6.82 -13.36 26.60
N ILE A 63 -8.10 -13.62 26.84
CA ILE A 63 -8.60 -14.16 28.11
C ILE A 63 -7.96 -15.51 28.48
N PHE A 64 -7.52 -16.28 27.48
CA PHE A 64 -6.85 -17.57 27.65
C PHE A 64 -5.31 -17.46 27.58
N ILE A 65 -4.75 -16.24 27.64
CA ILE A 65 -3.32 -15.93 27.50
C ILE A 65 -2.74 -16.19 26.09
N VAL A 66 -3.26 -17.18 25.37
CA VAL A 66 -2.86 -17.52 23.98
C VAL A 66 -3.01 -16.31 23.04
N GLY A 67 -4.02 -15.47 23.24
CA GLY A 67 -4.22 -14.28 22.42
C GLY A 67 -3.08 -13.26 22.45
N TYR A 68 -2.31 -13.19 23.54
CA TYR A 68 -1.13 -12.31 23.60
C TYR A 68 -0.06 -12.70 22.59
N LEU A 69 0.11 -14.00 22.29
CA LEU A 69 1.05 -14.46 21.27
C LEU A 69 0.64 -13.97 19.88
N LEU A 70 -0.67 -13.99 19.57
CA LEU A 70 -1.20 -13.46 18.32
C LEU A 70 -1.03 -11.94 18.23
N LEU A 71 -1.29 -11.21 19.31
CA LEU A 71 -1.11 -9.76 19.35
C LEU A 71 0.37 -9.36 19.21
N ILE A 72 1.30 -10.13 19.79
CA ILE A 72 2.74 -9.93 19.59
C ILE A 72 3.11 -10.18 18.13
N ALA A 73 2.60 -11.25 17.51
CA ALA A 73 2.83 -11.52 16.09
C ALA A 73 2.30 -10.37 15.21
N VAL A 74 1.12 -9.83 15.50
CA VAL A 74 0.57 -8.63 14.83
C VAL A 74 1.44 -7.40 15.09
N GLY A 75 1.98 -7.23 16.30
CA GLY A 75 2.90 -6.14 16.64
C GLY A 75 4.23 -6.21 15.88
N ILE A 76 4.81 -7.40 15.75
CA ILE A 76 6.01 -7.63 14.92
C ILE A 76 5.70 -7.34 13.45
N TRP A 77 4.55 -7.83 12.96
CA TRP A 77 4.12 -7.56 11.60
C TRP A 77 3.93 -6.06 11.35
N TRP A 78 3.30 -5.34 12.28
CA TRP A 78 3.16 -3.89 12.24
C TRP A 78 4.53 -3.17 12.14
N LEU A 79 5.54 -3.64 12.89
CA LEU A 79 6.89 -3.10 12.83
C LEU A 79 7.57 -3.39 11.48
N VAL A 80 7.38 -4.58 10.93
CA VAL A 80 7.87 -4.94 9.58
C VAL A 80 7.23 -4.04 8.52
N ASP A 81 5.94 -3.74 8.66
CA ASP A 81 5.22 -2.87 7.74
C ASP A 81 5.77 -1.44 7.70
N LEU A 82 6.36 -0.95 8.80
CA LEU A 82 7.06 0.35 8.85
C LEU A 82 8.13 0.47 7.74
N PHE A 83 8.83 -0.64 7.46
CA PHE A 83 9.87 -0.71 6.43
C PHE A 83 9.32 -1.13 5.06
N LEU A 84 8.20 -1.85 5.00
CA LEU A 84 7.59 -2.26 3.73
C LEU A 84 6.80 -1.15 3.04
N ILE A 85 6.20 -0.20 3.77
CA ILE A 85 5.35 0.86 3.20
C ILE A 85 6.03 1.63 2.05
N PRO A 86 7.27 2.13 2.18
CA PRO A 86 7.94 2.84 1.10
C PRO A 86 8.08 1.96 -0.16
N GLY A 87 8.44 0.69 0.02
CA GLY A 87 8.56 -0.27 -1.07
C GLY A 87 7.21 -0.60 -1.73
N MET A 88 6.13 -0.64 -0.95
CA MET A 88 4.78 -0.87 -1.48
C MET A 88 4.30 0.30 -2.33
N VAL A 89 4.50 1.54 -1.87
CA VAL A 89 4.10 2.74 -2.62
C VAL A 89 4.93 2.90 -3.89
N ALA A 90 6.25 2.67 -3.82
CA ALA A 90 7.12 2.75 -4.99
C ALA A 90 6.71 1.77 -6.11
N ARG A 91 6.29 0.55 -5.74
CA ARG A 91 5.79 -0.46 -6.71
C ARG A 91 4.50 0.00 -7.39
N ASP A 92 3.61 0.63 -6.64
CA ASP A 92 2.33 1.11 -7.18
C ASP A 92 2.55 2.25 -8.19
N SER A 93 3.38 3.23 -7.88
CA SER A 93 3.74 4.33 -8.79
C SER A 93 4.43 3.83 -10.07
N ALA A 94 5.28 2.80 -9.97
CA ALA A 94 5.92 2.19 -11.14
C ALA A 94 4.90 1.51 -12.08
N SER A 95 3.88 0.86 -11.52
CA SER A 95 2.82 0.21 -12.32
C SER A 95 1.90 1.20 -13.02
N LEU A 96 1.65 2.37 -12.42
CA LEU A 96 0.89 3.46 -13.06
C LEU A 96 1.67 4.05 -14.24
N ARG A 97 2.98 4.25 -14.07
CA ARG A 97 3.88 4.77 -15.12
C ARG A 97 3.84 3.89 -16.37
N SER A 98 3.92 2.56 -16.21
CA SER A 98 3.90 1.62 -17.35
C SER A 98 2.53 1.52 -18.03
N ARG A 99 1.44 1.60 -17.27
CA ARG A 99 0.08 1.62 -17.84
C ARG A 99 -0.17 2.88 -18.66
N LEU A 100 0.18 4.04 -18.12
CA LEU A 100 0.01 5.32 -18.82
C LEU A 100 0.93 5.41 -20.04
N SER A 101 2.17 4.91 -19.96
CA SER A 101 3.05 4.91 -21.12
C SER A 101 2.50 4.03 -22.22
N THR A 102 2.00 2.83 -21.88
CA THR A 102 1.39 1.92 -22.86
C THR A 102 0.12 2.50 -23.48
N ALA A 103 -0.70 3.21 -22.71
CA ALA A 103 -1.91 3.86 -23.22
C ALA A 103 -1.63 5.06 -24.13
N MET A 104 -0.52 5.79 -23.93
CA MET A 104 -0.14 6.94 -24.77
C MET A 104 0.56 6.54 -26.08
N LEU A 105 1.15 5.35 -26.16
CA LEU A 105 1.87 4.88 -27.35
C LEU A 105 0.99 4.74 -28.62
N PRO A 106 -0.27 4.26 -28.56
CA PRO A 106 -1.16 4.20 -29.72
C PRO A 106 -1.52 5.58 -30.29
N GLU A 107 -1.74 6.59 -29.43
CA GLU A 107 -2.10 7.94 -29.88
C GLU A 107 -0.93 8.71 -30.49
N ALA A 108 0.31 8.42 -30.07
CA ALA A 108 1.49 9.03 -30.66
C ALA A 108 1.80 8.53 -32.08
N ASN A 109 1.18 7.42 -32.51
CA ASN A 109 1.44 6.75 -33.78
C ASN A 109 0.27 6.85 -34.78
N ALA A 110 -0.82 7.54 -34.40
CA ALA A 110 -1.98 7.83 -35.24
C ALA A 110 -1.85 9.24 -35.84
#